data_AF-A0A6V7IFF6-F1
#
_entry.id   AF-A0A6V7IFF6-F1
#
_cell.length_a   1.000
_cell.length_b   1.000
_cell.length_c   1.000
_cell.angle_alpha   90.00
_cell.angle_beta   90.00
_cell.angle_gamma   90.00
#
_symmetry.space_group_name_H-M   'P 1'
#
loop_
_entity.id
_entity.type
_entity.pdbx_description
1 polymer ?
#
loop_
_entity_poly.entity_id
_entity_poly.type
_entity_poly.pdbx_seq_one_letter_code
_entity_poly.pdbx_strand_id
1 'polypeptide(L)' 'GTKEYSGRCIATPIVKLKDETYSLPEFPPTLMWHRLEAQRDFQGSILAAFELIEVV' A
#
# COMPACT_ATOMS: atom_id res chain seq x y z
N GLY A 1 -21.84 13.74 10.17
CA GLY A 1 -21.89 12.60 9.23
C GLY A 1 -21.05 11.49 9.81
N THR A 2 -21.63 10.30 9.96
CA THR A 2 -20.94 9.09 10.43
C THR A 2 -20.01 8.57 9.34
N LYS A 3 -18.72 8.40 9.64
CA LYS A 3 -17.78 7.74 8.72
C LYS A 3 -18.05 6.23 8.74
N GLU A 4 -18.26 5.64 7.57
CA GLU A 4 -18.46 4.19 7.44
C GLU A 4 -17.12 3.46 7.35
N TYR A 5 -17.07 2.24 7.88
CA TYR A 5 -15.87 1.40 7.86
C TYR A 5 -15.91 0.43 6.66
N SER A 6 -14.96 0.59 5.73
CA SER A 6 -14.87 -0.21 4.50
C SER A 6 -13.84 -1.34 4.56
N GLY A 7 -13.28 -1.65 5.73
CA GLY A 7 -12.26 -2.70 5.89
C GLY A 7 -10.84 -2.18 6.12
N ARG A 8 -9.91 -3.12 6.32
CA ARG A 8 -8.46 -2.88 6.50
C ARG A 8 -7.68 -3.90 5.69
N CYS A 9 -6.48 -3.57 5.22
CA CYS A 9 -5.56 -4.56 4.65
C CYS A 9 -4.22 -4.48 5.38
N ILE A 10 -3.50 -5.60 5.40
CA ILE A 10 -2.11 -5.66 5.85
C ILE A 10 -1.25 -5.84 4.60
N ALA A 11 -0.20 -5.03 4.46
CA ALA A 11 0.74 -5.11 3.36
C ALA A 11 2.17 -5.02 3.90
N THR A 12 3.08 -5.77 3.27
CA THR A 12 4.52 -5.63 3.52
C THR A 12 5.05 -4.56 2.57
N PRO A 13 5.53 -3.40 3.08
CA PRO A 13 6.07 -2.37 2.22
C PRO A 13 7.42 -2.78 1.65
N ILE A 14 7.76 -2.24 0.48
CA ILE A 14 9.11 -2.32 -0.07
C ILE A 14 9.97 -1.29 0.65
N VAL A 15 11.08 -1.72 1.24
CA VAL A 15 12.03 -0.80 1.88
C VAL A 15 12.95 -0.21 0.81
N LYS A 16 13.08 1.11 0.82
CA LYS A 16 13.94 1.90 -0.05
C LYS A 16 14.98 2.63 0.80
N LEU A 17 16.24 2.54 0.42
CA LEU A 17 17.31 3.28 1.10
C LEU A 17 17.34 4.72 0.58
N LYS A 18 17.73 5.70 1.41
CA LYS A 18 17.82 7.11 0.98
C LYS A 18 18.72 7.34 -0.24
N ASP A 19 19.75 6.50 -0.38
CA ASP A 19 20.77 6.61 -1.43
C ASP A 19 20.46 5.67 -2.62
N GLU A 20 19.34 4.93 -2.57
CA GLU A 20 18.87 4.13 -3.69
C GLU A 20 18.31 5.04 -4.79
N THR A 21 18.77 4.84 -6.03
CA THR A 21 18.27 5.59 -7.18
C THR A 21 16.79 5.26 -7.41
N TYR A 22 15.93 6.26 -7.25
CA TYR A 22 14.50 6.16 -7.49
C TYR A 22 14.13 6.78 -8.84
N SER A 23 14.43 6.07 -9.92
CA SER A 23 14.15 6.47 -11.31
C SER A 23 13.51 5.31 -12.07
N LEU A 24 13.25 5.48 -13.37
CA LEU A 24 12.86 4.35 -14.21
C LEU A 24 13.94 3.25 -14.18
N PRO A 25 13.56 1.95 -14.15
CA PRO A 25 12.18 1.41 -14.16
C PRO A 25 11.47 1.33 -12.78
N GLU A 26 12.13 1.66 -11.69
CA GLU A 26 11.62 1.53 -10.31
C GLU A 26 10.58 2.59 -9.93
N PHE A 27 10.52 3.71 -10.68
CA PHE A 27 9.53 4.77 -10.53
C PHE A 27 8.72 4.98 -11.83
N PRO A 28 7.37 5.08 -11.76
CA PRO A 28 6.54 5.01 -10.57
C PRO A 28 6.46 3.60 -9.97
N PRO A 29 6.16 3.46 -8.67
CA PRO A 29 6.10 2.16 -8.04
C PRO A 29 4.95 1.33 -8.63
N THR A 30 5.17 0.03 -8.73
CA THR A 30 4.17 -0.89 -9.28
C THR A 30 3.01 -1.05 -8.31
N LEU A 31 1.80 -0.71 -8.75
CA LEU A 31 0.59 -0.90 -7.97
C LEU A 31 0.24 -2.38 -7.84
N MET A 32 -0.21 -2.78 -6.65
CA MET A 32 -0.65 -4.14 -6.34
C MET A 32 -2.04 -4.14 -5.73
N TRP A 33 -2.79 -5.22 -5.99
CA TRP A 33 -4.10 -5.43 -5.38
C TRP A 33 -3.95 -5.99 -3.97
N HIS A 34 -4.48 -5.28 -2.97
CA HIS A 34 -4.52 -5.72 -1.58
C HIS A 34 -5.96 -5.94 -1.16
N ARG A 35 -6.27 -7.16 -0.71
CA ARG A 35 -7.60 -7.52 -0.23
C ARG A 35 -7.90 -6.80 1.08
N LEU A 36 -9.09 -6.23 1.17
CA LEU A 36 -9.62 -5.66 2.41
C LEU A 36 -10.24 -6.78 3.25
N GLU A 37 -9.80 -6.89 4.49
CA GLU A 37 -10.42 -7.64 5.57
C GLU A 37 -11.46 -6.75 6.27
N ALA A 38 -12.72 -7.19 6.29
CA ALA A 38 -13.81 -6.50 6.99
C ALA A 38 -14.51 -7.45 7.97
N GLN A 39 -15.15 -6.90 9.00
CA GLN A 39 -15.94 -7.68 9.97
C GLN A 39 -17.30 -8.14 9.43
N ARG A 40 -17.74 -7.60 8.28
CA ARG A 40 -19.00 -7.96 7.59
C ARG A 40 -18.66 -8.63 6.26
N ASP A 41 -19.66 -9.15 5.53
CA ASP A 41 -19.54 -9.76 4.19
C ASP A 41 -19.01 -8.82 3.07
N PHE A 42 -18.40 -7.70 3.43
CA PHE A 42 -17.73 -6.80 2.50
C PHE A 42 -16.50 -7.50 1.90
N GLN A 43 -16.54 -7.69 0.59
CA GLN A 43 -15.42 -8.17 -0.23
C GLN A 43 -14.98 -7.01 -1.13
N GLY A 44 -13.82 -6.45 -0.85
CA GLY A 44 -13.22 -5.39 -1.65
C GLY A 44 -11.70 -5.51 -1.67
N SER A 45 -11.08 -4.84 -2.63
CA SER A 45 -9.63 -4.72 -2.73
C SER A 45 -9.25 -3.29 -3.03
N ILE A 46 -8.08 -2.86 -2.57
CA ILE A 46 -7.48 -1.59 -2.94
C ILE A 46 -6.34 -1.83 -3.91
N LEU A 47 -6.12 -0.89 -4.82
CA LEU A 47 -4.95 -0.87 -5.69
C LEU A 47 -3.99 0.19 -5.14
N ALA A 48 -2.87 -0.25 -4.60
CA ALA A 48 -1.90 0.63 -3.93
C ALA A 48 -0.47 0.08 -4.04
N ALA A 49 0.51 0.95 -3.85
CA ALA A 49 1.89 0.58 -3.60
C ALA A 49 2.29 1.14 -2.23
N PHE A 50 3.02 0.34 -1.44
CA PHE A 50 3.50 0.73 -0.12
C PHE A 50 5.03 0.70 -0.14
N GLU A 51 5.66 1.86 0.00
CA GLU A 51 7.11 1.99 0.08
C GLU A 51 7.50 2.66 1.40
N LEU A 52 8.53 2.14 2.05
CA LEU A 52 9.10 2.69 3.27
C LEU A 52 10.50 3.20 2.96
N ILE A 53 10.66 4.52 3.04
CA ILE A 53 11.95 5.17 2.79
C ILE A 53 12.70 5.26 4.12
N GLU A 54 13.90 4.70 4.17
CA GLU A 54 14.80 4.87 5.31
C GLU A 54 15.23 6.35 5.40
N VAL A 55 14.87 6.99 6.50
CA VAL A 55 15.31 8.35 6.85
C VAL A 55 16.23 8.28 8.07
N VAL A 56 17.36 8.99 8.00
CA VAL A 56 18.38 9.06 9.06
C VAL A 56 17.97 10.02 10.16
#